data_AF-A0AA37XAD5-F1
#
_entry.id   AF-A0AA37XAD5-F1
#
_cell.length_a   1.000
_cell.length_b   1.000
_cell.length_c   1.000
_cell.angle_alpha   90.00
_cell.angle_beta   90.00
_cell.angle_gamma   90.00
#
_symmetry.space_group_name_H-M   'P 1'
#
loop_
_entity.id
_entity.type
_entity.pdbx_description
1 polymer ?
#
loop_
_entity_poly.entity_id
_entity_poly.type
_entity_poly.pdbx_seq_one_letter_code
_entity_poly.pdbx_strand_id
1 'polypeptide(L)'
;MGKRYEEVETDTGTILRYKRHENGGGMISPGAWVDPSAYVSRSGYVEAGAHVSANAWIGAGTWVDSGASVEAGARLGAAVHVGRGATVGRGARVGSNTRIGIGASVRAGATVPGDAMIAGASLQEVA
;
A
#
# COMPACT_ATOMS: atom_id res chain seq x y z
N MET A 1 -19.34 12.10 14.87
CA MET A 1 -18.85 10.71 14.79
C MET A 1 -17.33 10.75 14.80
N GLY A 2 -16.67 10.41 15.92
CA GLY A 2 -15.22 10.62 16.10
C GLY A 2 -14.37 9.75 15.17
N LYS A 3 -13.32 10.32 14.58
CA LYS A 3 -12.30 9.56 13.84
C LYS A 3 -11.72 8.51 14.80
N ARG A 4 -11.86 7.22 14.48
CA ARG A 4 -11.25 6.13 15.26
C ARG A 4 -9.76 6.09 14.93
N TYR A 5 -8.94 6.46 15.92
CA TYR A 5 -7.49 6.27 15.88
C TYR A 5 -7.15 5.03 16.69
N GLU A 6 -6.16 4.28 16.22
CA GLU A 6 -5.55 3.17 16.96
C GLU A 6 -4.12 3.56 17.28
N GLU A 7 -3.79 3.53 18.58
CA GLU A 7 -2.45 3.79 19.07
C GLU A 7 -1.65 2.50 19.02
N VAL A 8 -0.53 2.56 18.30
CA VAL A 8 0.43 1.47 18.18
C VAL A 8 1.74 1.99 18.75
N GLU A 9 2.21 1.37 19.83
CA GLU A 9 3.54 1.63 20.36
C GLU A 9 4.55 0.88 19.50
N THR A 10 5.53 1.60 18.97
CA THR A 10 6.67 1.02 18.26
C THR A 10 7.71 0.53 19.26
N ASP A 11 8.62 -0.36 18.83
CA ASP A 11 9.72 -0.88 19.68
C ASP A 11 10.66 0.22 20.22
N THR A 12 10.57 1.44 19.67
CA THR A 12 11.33 2.62 20.11
C THR A 12 10.62 3.44 21.20
N GLY A 13 9.44 3.00 21.66
CA GLY A 13 8.59 3.75 22.60
C GLY A 13 7.82 4.92 21.97
N THR A 14 7.88 5.07 20.64
CA THR A 14 7.09 6.08 19.93
C THR A 14 5.67 5.57 19.72
N ILE A 15 4.67 6.35 20.13
CA ILE A 15 3.25 6.06 19.89
C ILE A 15 2.87 6.59 18.51
N LEU A 16 2.52 5.69 17.59
CA LEU A 16 1.94 6.03 16.29
C LEU A 16 0.42 5.90 16.34
N ARG A 17 -0.27 6.91 15.82
CA ARG A 17 -1.74 6.95 15.75
C ARG A 17 -2.22 6.64 14.34
N TYR A 18 -2.53 5.39 14.06
CA TYR A 18 -3.13 5.01 12.78
C TYR A 18 -4.58 5.46 12.74
N LYS A 19 -4.98 6.10 11.64
CA LYS A 19 -6.38 6.47 11.39
C LYS A 19 -7.06 5.35 10.62
N ARG A 20 -8.30 5.02 10.97
CA ARG A 20 -9.15 4.17 10.12
C ARG A 20 -9.63 4.93 8.88
N HIS A 21 -9.39 4.38 7.69
CA HIS A 21 -9.95 4.91 6.45
C HIS A 21 -11.48 4.78 6.46
N GLU A 22 -12.19 5.81 5.97
CA GLU A 22 -13.65 5.80 5.89
C GLU A 22 -14.25 4.71 4.98
N ASN A 23 -13.51 4.27 3.95
CA ASN A 23 -13.94 3.28 2.98
C ASN A 23 -13.15 1.97 3.19
N GLY A 24 -13.79 0.99 3.82
CA GLY A 24 -13.22 -0.31 4.14
C GLY A 24 -12.56 -0.44 5.52
N GLY A 25 -12.14 0.68 6.13
CA GLY A 25 -11.63 0.68 7.51
C GLY A 25 -10.17 0.30 7.67
N GLY A 26 -9.34 0.33 6.63
CA GLY A 26 -7.91 0.05 6.73
C GLY A 26 -7.14 1.04 7.60
N MET A 27 -5.95 0.65 8.05
CA MET A 27 -5.11 1.47 8.93
C MET A 27 -4.16 2.34 8.13
N ILE A 28 -4.27 3.64 8.35
CA ILE A 28 -3.52 4.67 7.63
C ILE A 28 -2.56 5.33 8.61
N SER A 29 -1.26 5.14 8.38
CA SER A 29 -0.19 5.71 9.20
C SER A 29 -0.18 7.25 9.10
N PRO A 30 0.22 7.98 10.15
CA PRO A 30 0.50 9.40 10.04
C PRO A 30 1.46 9.71 8.89
N GLY A 31 1.10 10.65 8.02
CA GLY A 31 1.91 11.02 6.86
C GLY A 31 1.71 10.14 5.62
N ALA A 32 0.89 9.09 5.69
CA ALA A 32 0.35 8.46 4.49
C ALA A 32 -0.77 9.32 3.89
N TRP A 33 -0.88 9.33 2.56
CA TRP A 33 -2.00 9.96 1.87
C TRP A 33 -2.83 8.89 1.17
N VAL A 34 -4.13 8.87 1.46
CA VAL A 34 -5.08 7.98 0.78
C VAL A 34 -6.30 8.77 0.36
N ASP A 35 -6.65 8.66 -0.92
CA ASP A 35 -7.83 9.28 -1.48
C ASP A 35 -9.13 8.73 -0.84
N PRO A 36 -10.12 9.57 -0.49
CA PRO A 36 -11.40 9.12 0.09
C PRO A 36 -12.15 8.06 -0.72
N SER A 37 -11.99 8.04 -2.04
CA SER A 37 -12.63 7.07 -2.95
C SER A 37 -11.90 5.74 -3.04
N ALA A 38 -10.64 5.66 -2.58
CA ALA A 38 -9.93 4.39 -2.49
C ALA A 38 -10.64 3.47 -1.47
N TYR A 39 -10.60 2.17 -1.72
CA TYR A 39 -11.04 1.17 -0.76
C TYR A 39 -9.81 0.56 -0.09
N VAL A 40 -9.75 0.62 1.23
CA VAL A 40 -8.73 -0.08 2.01
C VAL A 40 -9.40 -1.03 2.98
N SER A 41 -9.22 -2.33 2.76
CA SER A 41 -9.78 -3.36 3.64
C SER A 41 -9.38 -3.12 5.10
N ARG A 42 -10.23 -3.55 6.05
CA ARG A 42 -10.00 -3.36 7.49
C ARG A 42 -8.65 -3.89 7.99
N SER A 43 -8.16 -4.96 7.38
CA SER A 43 -6.85 -5.54 7.69
C SER A 43 -5.74 -5.07 6.76
N GLY A 44 -5.99 -4.08 5.90
CA GLY A 44 -5.00 -3.44 5.05
C GLY A 44 -4.26 -2.33 5.80
N TYR A 45 -2.97 -2.17 5.47
CA TYR A 45 -2.04 -1.25 6.10
C TYR A 45 -1.44 -0.33 5.05
N VAL A 46 -1.39 0.97 5.35
CA VAL A 46 -0.74 1.97 4.50
C VAL A 46 0.22 2.78 5.36
N GLU A 47 1.51 2.64 5.05
CA GLU A 47 2.59 3.22 5.84
C GLU A 47 2.92 4.67 5.49
N ALA A 48 3.63 5.33 6.40
CA ALA A 48 3.98 6.74 6.27
C ALA A 48 4.67 7.05 4.93
N GLY A 49 4.28 8.16 4.30
CA GLY A 49 4.77 8.57 2.99
C GLY A 49 4.21 7.79 1.80
N ALA A 50 3.47 6.70 2.02
CA ALA A 50 2.78 6.01 0.93
C ALA A 50 1.62 6.85 0.38
N HIS A 51 1.36 6.68 -0.91
CA HIS A 51 0.31 7.40 -1.63
C HIS A 51 -0.64 6.41 -2.31
N VAL A 52 -1.93 6.44 -1.94
CA VAL A 52 -2.96 5.58 -2.54
C VAL A 52 -4.01 6.46 -3.22
N SER A 53 -4.03 6.38 -4.55
CA SER A 53 -4.83 7.24 -5.43
C SER A 53 -6.30 6.85 -5.52
N ALA A 54 -7.09 7.75 -6.10
CA ALA A 54 -8.53 7.58 -6.29
C ALA A 54 -8.93 6.24 -6.91
N ASN A 55 -9.99 5.64 -6.36
CA ASN A 55 -10.56 4.36 -6.77
C ASN A 55 -9.59 3.15 -6.74
N ALA A 56 -8.43 3.28 -6.11
CA ALA A 56 -7.57 2.13 -5.86
C ALA A 56 -8.25 1.14 -4.88
N TRP A 57 -7.94 -0.14 -5.00
CA TRP A 57 -8.48 -1.20 -4.14
C TRP A 57 -7.35 -1.95 -3.46
N ILE A 58 -7.31 -1.87 -2.13
CA ILE A 58 -6.35 -2.56 -1.29
C ILE A 58 -7.07 -3.70 -0.56
N GLY A 59 -6.75 -4.93 -0.96
CA GLY A 59 -7.34 -6.15 -0.40
C GLY A 59 -6.97 -6.43 1.06
N ALA A 60 -7.62 -7.44 1.64
CA ALA A 60 -7.42 -7.82 3.04
C ALA A 60 -5.97 -8.28 3.30
N GLY A 61 -5.38 -7.83 4.40
CA GLY A 61 -4.01 -8.18 4.78
C GLY A 61 -2.93 -7.60 3.87
N THR A 62 -3.27 -6.73 2.92
CA THR A 62 -2.30 -6.09 2.03
C THR A 62 -1.58 -4.98 2.76
N TRP A 63 -0.25 -4.94 2.59
CA TRP A 63 0.64 -3.94 3.17
C TRP A 63 1.21 -3.06 2.06
N VAL A 64 0.91 -1.76 2.13
CA VAL A 64 1.53 -0.72 1.30
C VAL A 64 2.61 -0.03 2.12
N ASP A 65 3.87 -0.34 1.84
CA ASP A 65 5.03 0.09 2.63
C ASP A 65 5.38 1.56 2.37
N SER A 66 6.28 2.13 3.17
CA SER A 66 6.60 3.55 3.18
C SER A 66 7.02 4.05 1.80
N GLY A 67 6.51 5.22 1.43
CA GLY A 67 6.83 5.84 0.13
C GLY A 67 6.35 5.07 -1.10
N ALA A 68 5.63 3.96 -0.95
CA ALA A 68 5.06 3.26 -2.09
C ALA A 68 3.87 4.02 -2.68
N SER A 69 3.69 3.92 -4.00
CA SER A 69 2.58 4.55 -4.71
C SER A 69 1.65 3.50 -5.31
N VAL A 70 0.36 3.58 -4.99
CA VAL A 70 -0.71 2.81 -5.65
C VAL A 70 -1.57 3.78 -6.44
N GLU A 71 -1.40 3.74 -7.76
CA GLU A 71 -2.01 4.71 -8.67
C GLU A 71 -3.50 4.43 -8.93
N ALA A 72 -4.16 5.43 -9.54
CA ALA A 72 -5.61 5.45 -9.64
C ALA A 72 -6.19 4.17 -10.27
N GLY A 73 -7.23 3.62 -9.64
CA GLY A 73 -7.94 2.43 -10.12
C GLY A 73 -7.13 1.12 -10.08
N ALA A 74 -5.91 1.10 -9.54
CA ALA A 74 -5.16 -0.14 -9.34
C ALA A 74 -5.88 -1.05 -8.34
N ARG A 75 -5.84 -2.37 -8.57
CA ARG A 75 -6.49 -3.37 -7.73
C ARG A 75 -5.50 -4.39 -7.22
N LEU A 76 -5.30 -4.43 -5.92
CA LEU A 76 -4.42 -5.35 -5.23
C LEU A 76 -5.30 -6.38 -4.50
N GLY A 77 -4.99 -7.66 -4.71
CA GLY A 77 -5.63 -8.79 -4.03
C GLY A 77 -5.35 -8.82 -2.53
N ALA A 78 -5.68 -9.93 -1.88
CA ALA A 78 -5.40 -10.14 -0.47
C ALA A 78 -3.91 -10.46 -0.24
N ALA A 79 -3.37 -10.09 0.91
CA ALA A 79 -2.00 -10.41 1.34
C ALA A 79 -0.92 -10.01 0.32
N VAL A 80 -1.14 -8.92 -0.43
CA VAL A 80 -0.11 -8.34 -1.29
C VAL A 80 0.86 -7.53 -0.43
N HIS A 81 2.16 -7.63 -0.69
CA HIS A 81 3.15 -6.75 -0.09
C HIS A 81 3.70 -5.82 -1.17
N VAL A 82 3.43 -4.52 -1.05
CA VAL A 82 4.00 -3.48 -1.90
C VAL A 82 5.20 -2.90 -1.17
N GLY A 83 6.41 -3.29 -1.57
CA GLY A 83 7.64 -2.89 -0.89
C GLY A 83 7.92 -1.39 -0.95
N ARG A 84 8.76 -0.92 -0.03
CA ARG A 84 9.14 0.50 0.11
C ARG A 84 9.46 1.16 -1.23
N GLY A 85 8.86 2.32 -1.50
CA GLY A 85 9.09 3.08 -2.74
C GLY A 85 8.66 2.41 -4.04
N ALA A 86 8.00 1.24 -3.99
CA ALA A 86 7.49 0.60 -5.19
C ALA A 86 6.28 1.37 -5.76
N THR A 87 6.07 1.25 -7.06
CA THR A 87 4.94 1.88 -7.76
C THR A 87 4.06 0.82 -8.41
N VAL A 88 2.76 0.84 -8.09
CA VAL A 88 1.72 0.08 -8.77
C VAL A 88 0.95 1.01 -9.69
N GLY A 89 1.21 0.90 -10.99
CA GLY A 89 0.69 1.81 -12.00
C GLY A 89 -0.83 1.80 -12.16
N ARG A 90 -1.34 2.87 -12.76
CA ARG A 90 -2.78 3.13 -12.94
C ARG A 90 -3.51 1.93 -13.53
N GLY A 91 -4.59 1.49 -12.89
CA GLY A 91 -5.42 0.39 -13.36
C GLY A 91 -4.76 -1.00 -13.39
N ALA A 92 -3.56 -1.16 -12.83
CA ALA A 92 -2.91 -2.45 -12.72
C ALA A 92 -3.72 -3.40 -11.81
N ARG A 93 -3.62 -4.71 -12.07
CA ARG A 93 -4.29 -5.76 -11.30
C ARG A 93 -3.23 -6.70 -10.75
N VAL A 94 -3.13 -6.79 -9.43
CA VAL A 94 -2.16 -7.62 -8.73
C VAL A 94 -2.91 -8.70 -7.97
N GLY A 95 -2.63 -9.97 -8.29
CA GLY A 95 -3.23 -11.12 -7.62
C GLY A 95 -2.79 -11.25 -6.16
N SER A 96 -3.58 -11.99 -5.37
CA SER A 96 -3.31 -12.21 -3.95
C SER A 96 -1.96 -12.88 -3.69
N ASN A 97 -1.42 -12.71 -2.48
CA ASN A 97 -0.13 -13.25 -2.02
C ASN A 97 1.10 -12.80 -2.82
N THR A 98 0.95 -11.79 -3.69
CA THR A 98 2.05 -11.28 -4.51
C THR A 98 2.99 -10.41 -3.67
N ARG A 99 4.30 -10.53 -3.90
CA ARG A 99 5.31 -9.65 -3.31
C ARG A 99 5.93 -8.76 -4.38
N ILE A 100 5.81 -7.45 -4.20
CA ILE A 100 6.42 -6.43 -5.05
C ILE A 100 7.65 -5.90 -4.31
N GLY A 101 8.84 -6.11 -4.88
CA GLY A 101 10.09 -5.71 -4.26
C GLY A 101 10.24 -4.19 -4.09
N ILE A 102 11.18 -3.80 -3.24
CA ILE A 102 11.54 -2.39 -2.96
C ILE A 102 11.85 -1.67 -4.27
N GLY A 103 11.25 -0.50 -4.49
CA GLY A 103 11.45 0.33 -5.67
C GLY A 103 10.98 -0.30 -7.00
N ALA A 104 10.33 -1.46 -6.98
CA ALA A 104 9.84 -2.08 -8.21
C ALA A 104 8.71 -1.25 -8.83
N SER A 105 8.54 -1.37 -10.15
CA SER A 105 7.46 -0.71 -10.88
C SER A 105 6.59 -1.74 -11.61
N VAL A 106 5.31 -1.78 -11.24
CA VAL A 106 4.27 -2.47 -12.00
C VAL A 106 3.67 -1.48 -12.98
N ARG A 107 3.77 -1.77 -14.28
CA ARG A 107 3.28 -0.89 -15.32
C ARG A 107 1.77 -0.67 -15.22
N ALA A 108 1.31 0.51 -15.63
CA ALA A 108 -0.11 0.81 -15.78
C ALA A 108 -0.83 -0.25 -16.63
N GLY A 109 -2.01 -0.67 -16.18
CA GLY A 109 -2.82 -1.71 -16.83
C GLY A 109 -2.25 -3.13 -16.80
N ALA A 110 -1.09 -3.37 -16.19
CA ALA A 110 -0.51 -4.70 -16.12
C ALA A 110 -1.37 -5.64 -15.26
N THR A 111 -1.39 -6.91 -15.62
CA THR A 111 -1.96 -7.98 -14.79
C THR A 111 -0.83 -8.85 -14.27
N VAL A 112 -0.72 -8.93 -12.95
CA VAL A 112 0.23 -9.79 -12.24
C VAL A 112 -0.57 -10.94 -11.61
N PRO A 113 -0.23 -12.21 -11.89
CA PRO A 113 -0.92 -13.34 -11.27
C PRO A 113 -0.71 -13.37 -9.76
N GLY A 114 -1.55 -14.12 -9.04
CA GLY A 114 -1.34 -14.37 -7.63
C GLY A 114 -0.06 -15.17 -7.37
N ASP A 115 0.43 -15.11 -6.14
CA ASP A 115 1.62 -15.83 -5.66
C ASP A 115 2.90 -15.46 -6.43
N ALA A 116 2.89 -14.33 -7.15
CA ALA A 116 4.03 -13.84 -7.91
C ALA A 116 5.06 -13.13 -7.01
N MET A 117 6.30 -13.08 -7.47
CA MET A 117 7.36 -12.27 -6.88
C MET A 117 7.96 -11.36 -7.94
N ILE A 118 7.83 -10.05 -7.75
CA ILE A 118 8.44 -9.03 -8.62
C ILE A 118 9.72 -8.57 -7.95
N ALA A 119 10.85 -8.72 -8.64
CA ALA A 119 12.13 -8.24 -8.15
C ALA A 119 12.12 -6.73 -7.89
N GLY A 120 12.80 -6.31 -6.82
CA GLY A 120 13.01 -4.90 -6.52
C GLY A 120 13.89 -4.19 -7.55
N ALA A 121 13.86 -2.87 -7.55
CA ALA A 121 14.85 -2.10 -8.28
C ALA A 121 16.20 -2.19 -7.55
N SER A 122 17.25 -2.60 -8.26
CA SER A 122 18.62 -2.45 -7.79
C SER A 122 19.05 -1.00 -7.95
N LEU A 123 19.53 -0.37 -6.88
CA LEU A 123 20.31 0.86 -6.99
C LEU A 123 21.58 0.51 -7.76
N GLN A 124 21.71 0.98 -9.01
CA GLN A 124 23.03 1.03 -9.63
C GLN A 124 23.73 2.24 -9.01
N GLU A 125 24.83 2.03 -8.30
CA GLU A 125 25.73 3.13 -7.91
C GLU A 125 26.10 3.90 -9.19
N VAL A 126 25.82 5.20 -9.18
CA VAL A 126 26.35 6.11 -10.19
C VAL A 126 27.84 6.27 -9.89
N ALA A 127 28.68 5.76 -10.79
CA ALA A 127 30.14 5.97 -10.77
C ALA A 127 30.50 7.42 -11.11
#